data_AF-A0A5E4LQV8-F1
#
_entry.id   AF-A0A5E4LQV8-F1
#
_cell.length_a   1.000
_cell.length_b   1.000
_cell.length_c   1.000
_cell.angle_alpha   90.00
_cell.angle_beta   90.00
_cell.angle_gamma   90.00
#
_symmetry.space_group_name_H-M   'P 1'
#
loop_
_entity.id
_entity.type
_entity.pdbx_description
1 polymer ?
#
loop_
_entity_poly.entity_id
_entity_poly.type
_entity_poly.pdbx_seq_one_letter_code
_entity_poly.pdbx_strand_id
1 'polypeptide(L)'
;MFVQNPQRVVDAFTDIDRAIEGDKRGAFYALGSEGIRTLFVQNPDAFVELARVAGIRTANAFYLLENEEIAARFTQNPQQVVDAISEIIRAAGAGSRRVFWAFYDGAIVGKFLDYCDKKISLDQIMIMILSSDDVSGSLGGPLDELHADGPKRQKYLDSLSTLQVFALLCSDPEHFYTSSNHMLFDRLRKDLGTKTVNELFVEYGVFGTEQCRNFLFRAINYDRLYGKKDSLLKAADVKGILPTLLEPLTSSAYDKTYLTQLANAISMIKGIPEILEQIKPIVEARLGEQNLSAEWRAALEFICVLIDPKTSLVSDEKKTEIKKLEGADIFDPELYKNDGKLTVLQVFDKEDTGKDHWGMTVSWFTRYFGKKPTTGANGELIYENSTAKLILFMGENDGANQEFIQQQLQETPNLIATFRGHSFSLEDNFPHEIFGNESGHILFIPGSCGSALSIPDYVSANPNTDLRFVSTSSTGRGQVTNAVVEAFLGAGRKKFEEFLADAQNSIVRQGGDVSTLKVWTKGEALMRYVLNETGGPPDQTIEVQPDPQFY
;
A
#
# COMPACT_ATOMS: atom_id res chain seq x y z
N MET A 1 -4.42 39.17 -25.73
CA MET A 1 -4.39 39.49 -27.18
C MET A 1 -5.00 38.39 -28.06
N PHE A 2 -5.13 37.14 -27.60
CA PHE A 2 -5.63 36.00 -28.39
C PHE A 2 -7.16 35.78 -28.41
N VAL A 3 -7.97 36.66 -27.80
CA VAL A 3 -9.39 36.35 -27.47
C VAL A 3 -10.40 36.85 -28.51
N GLN A 4 -9.98 37.51 -29.60
CA GLN A 4 -10.94 38.11 -30.55
C GLN A 4 -11.26 37.27 -31.79
N ASN A 5 -10.53 36.17 -32.04
CA ASN A 5 -10.82 35.31 -33.19
C ASN A 5 -10.41 33.85 -32.92
N PRO A 6 -11.30 33.02 -32.33
CA PRO A 6 -11.00 31.67 -31.85
C PRO A 6 -10.51 30.71 -32.94
N GLN A 7 -11.02 30.83 -34.17
CA GLN A 7 -10.59 29.98 -35.28
C GLN A 7 -9.13 30.26 -35.67
N ARG A 8 -8.73 31.54 -35.63
CA ARG A 8 -7.37 31.97 -35.93
C ARG A 8 -6.35 31.48 -34.88
N VAL A 9 -6.84 31.18 -33.67
CA VAL A 9 -6.04 30.57 -32.59
C VAL A 9 -5.86 29.09 -32.87
N VAL A 10 -6.92 28.36 -33.23
CA VAL A 10 -6.86 26.94 -33.63
C VAL A 10 -5.94 26.74 -34.84
N ASP A 11 -6.04 27.60 -35.86
CA ASP A 11 -5.21 27.53 -37.06
C ASP A 11 -3.73 27.79 -36.73
N ALA A 12 -3.44 28.81 -35.91
CA ALA A 12 -2.08 29.11 -35.47
C ALA A 12 -1.46 27.98 -34.63
N PHE A 13 -2.24 27.27 -33.82
CA PHE A 13 -1.76 26.12 -33.05
C PHE A 13 -1.57 24.88 -33.90
N THR A 14 -2.43 24.66 -34.90
CA THR A 14 -2.27 23.58 -35.88
C THR A 14 -0.99 23.78 -36.70
N ASP A 15 -0.66 25.03 -37.04
CA ASP A 15 0.59 25.36 -37.73
C ASP A 15 1.83 25.23 -36.82
N ILE A 16 1.71 25.54 -35.51
CA ILE A 16 2.78 25.31 -34.52
C ILE A 16 3.03 23.81 -34.28
N ASP A 17 1.98 23.01 -34.16
CA ASP A 17 2.06 21.55 -34.00
C ASP A 17 2.72 20.89 -35.23
N ARG A 18 2.38 21.41 -36.42
CA ARG A 18 2.98 20.97 -37.69
C ARG A 18 4.45 21.42 -37.84
N ALA A 19 4.85 22.51 -37.20
CA ALA A 19 6.23 23.04 -37.27
C ALA A 19 7.20 22.40 -36.26
N ILE A 20 6.71 21.70 -35.24
CA ILE A 20 7.56 21.20 -34.12
C ILE A 20 7.91 19.70 -34.23
N GLU A 21 7.39 18.95 -35.23
CA GLU A 21 7.72 17.54 -35.54
C GLU A 21 8.22 16.67 -34.35
N GLY A 22 7.52 16.68 -33.21
CA GLY A 22 7.81 15.74 -32.13
C GLY A 22 7.75 16.22 -30.67
N ASP A 23 7.65 17.52 -30.36
CA ASP A 23 7.47 17.95 -28.96
C ASP A 23 6.12 18.64 -28.69
N LYS A 24 5.12 17.82 -28.31
CA LYS A 24 3.74 18.20 -28.03
C LYS A 24 3.55 19.04 -26.74
N ARG A 25 4.63 19.53 -26.11
CA ARG A 25 4.60 20.20 -24.79
C ARG A 25 4.35 21.71 -24.82
N GLY A 26 4.58 22.39 -25.94
CA GLY A 26 4.64 23.86 -25.98
C GLY A 26 3.31 24.63 -26.00
N ALA A 27 2.23 24.03 -26.52
CA ALA A 27 1.00 24.76 -26.85
C ALA A 27 0.16 25.18 -25.62
N PHE A 28 0.05 24.32 -24.61
CA PHE A 28 -0.76 24.59 -23.41
C PHE A 28 -0.10 25.57 -22.43
N TYR A 29 1.23 25.59 -22.36
CA TYR A 29 1.98 26.52 -21.51
C TYR A 29 1.83 27.99 -21.98
N ALA A 30 1.58 28.21 -23.28
CA ALA A 30 1.45 29.54 -23.87
C ALA A 30 0.10 30.23 -23.60
N LEU A 31 -0.97 29.46 -23.36
CA LEU A 31 -2.32 30.00 -23.08
C LEU A 31 -2.53 30.38 -21.61
N GLY A 32 -1.85 29.69 -20.68
CA GLY A 32 -2.13 29.78 -19.25
C GLY A 32 -3.54 29.28 -18.89
N SER A 33 -3.81 29.10 -17.59
CA SER A 33 -5.10 28.60 -17.08
C SER A 33 -6.30 29.47 -17.48
N GLU A 34 -6.11 30.80 -17.51
CA GLU A 34 -7.19 31.75 -17.81
C GLU A 34 -7.53 31.84 -19.30
N GLY A 35 -6.55 31.60 -20.18
CA GLY A 35 -6.76 31.51 -21.63
C GLY A 35 -7.57 30.28 -22.02
N ILE A 36 -7.30 29.14 -21.36
CA ILE A 36 -8.03 27.88 -21.54
C ILE A 36 -9.47 28.03 -21.03
N ARG A 37 -9.67 28.65 -19.86
CA ARG A 37 -10.99 28.96 -19.30
C ARG A 37 -11.83 29.80 -20.27
N THR A 38 -11.27 30.88 -20.80
CA THR A 38 -11.99 31.78 -21.70
C THR A 38 -12.37 31.09 -23.01
N LEU A 39 -11.48 30.23 -23.55
CA LEU A 39 -11.75 29.47 -24.76
C LEU A 39 -12.91 28.47 -24.57
N PHE A 40 -12.92 27.75 -23.45
CA PHE A 40 -14.00 26.81 -23.11
C PHE A 40 -15.36 27.52 -22.95
N VAL A 41 -15.38 28.67 -22.27
CA VAL A 41 -16.62 29.44 -22.05
C VAL A 41 -17.09 30.13 -23.33
N GLN A 42 -16.21 30.67 -24.16
CA GLN A 42 -16.64 31.47 -25.31
C GLN A 42 -16.79 30.66 -26.60
N ASN A 43 -16.07 29.54 -26.75
CA ASN A 43 -16.08 28.77 -27.99
C ASN A 43 -15.74 27.28 -27.75
N PRO A 44 -16.70 26.48 -27.24
CA PRO A 44 -16.47 25.10 -26.82
C PRO A 44 -15.99 24.19 -27.95
N ASP A 45 -16.44 24.39 -29.19
CA ASP A 45 -16.03 23.57 -30.33
C ASP A 45 -14.54 23.79 -30.67
N ALA A 46 -14.03 25.02 -30.52
CA ALA A 46 -12.62 25.33 -30.70
C ALA A 46 -11.74 24.74 -29.58
N PHE A 47 -12.30 24.59 -28.37
CA PHE A 47 -11.63 23.92 -27.27
C PHE A 47 -11.54 22.40 -27.49
N VAL A 48 -12.60 21.76 -27.99
CA VAL A 48 -12.61 20.34 -28.34
C VAL A 48 -11.54 20.05 -29.41
N GLU A 49 -11.50 20.87 -30.47
CA GLU A 49 -10.50 20.70 -31.51
C GLU A 49 -9.06 20.92 -31.01
N LEU A 50 -8.85 21.90 -30.12
CA LEU A 50 -7.56 22.10 -29.45
C LEU A 50 -7.17 20.91 -28.56
N ALA A 51 -8.13 20.34 -27.82
CA ALA A 51 -7.91 19.17 -26.97
C ALA A 51 -7.50 17.94 -27.80
N ARG A 52 -8.14 17.77 -28.95
CA ARG A 52 -7.87 16.72 -29.93
C ARG A 52 -6.48 16.84 -30.56
N VAL A 53 -6.08 18.05 -30.95
CA VAL A 53 -4.79 18.31 -31.60
C VAL A 53 -3.62 18.25 -30.61
N ALA A 54 -3.76 18.87 -29.42
CA ALA A 54 -2.64 19.06 -28.50
C ALA A 54 -2.50 17.99 -27.40
N GLY A 55 -3.45 17.05 -27.26
CA GLY A 55 -3.35 15.91 -26.34
C GLY A 55 -3.27 16.34 -24.86
N ILE A 56 -4.42 16.72 -24.27
CA ILE A 56 -4.49 17.22 -22.90
C ILE A 56 -3.99 16.18 -21.89
N ARG A 57 -3.03 16.56 -21.04
CA ARG A 57 -2.74 15.83 -19.79
C ARG A 57 -3.69 16.29 -18.67
N THR A 58 -4.07 15.30 -17.85
CA THR A 58 -5.03 15.28 -16.73
C THR A 58 -5.09 16.50 -15.80
N ALA A 59 -3.98 17.21 -15.58
CA ALA A 59 -3.94 18.33 -14.63
C ALA A 59 -4.74 19.56 -15.07
N ASN A 60 -4.91 19.79 -16.39
CA ASN A 60 -5.58 20.99 -16.91
C ASN A 60 -7.10 20.81 -17.11
N ALA A 61 -7.58 19.57 -17.22
CA ALA A 61 -9.01 19.26 -17.29
C ALA A 61 -9.71 19.47 -15.92
N PHE A 62 -8.94 19.34 -14.83
CA PHE A 62 -9.38 19.46 -13.44
C PHE A 62 -9.87 20.88 -13.09
N TYR A 63 -9.13 21.92 -13.50
CA TYR A 63 -9.45 23.32 -13.21
C TYR A 63 -10.77 23.81 -13.84
N LEU A 64 -11.31 23.09 -14.82
CA LEU A 64 -12.58 23.40 -15.49
C LEU A 64 -13.79 22.84 -14.73
N LEU A 65 -13.62 21.85 -13.84
CA LEU A 65 -14.74 21.13 -13.23
C LEU A 65 -15.06 21.57 -11.79
N GLU A 66 -14.16 22.29 -11.13
CA GLU A 66 -14.37 22.86 -9.79
C GLU A 66 -15.12 24.22 -9.79
N ASN A 67 -15.59 24.70 -10.96
CA ASN A 67 -16.15 26.04 -11.10
C ASN A 67 -17.68 26.06 -11.28
N GLU A 68 -18.38 26.81 -10.43
CA GLU A 68 -19.85 26.96 -10.42
C GLU A 68 -20.43 27.47 -11.77
N GLU A 69 -19.68 28.26 -12.56
CA GLU A 69 -20.12 28.73 -13.89
C GLU A 69 -20.22 27.59 -14.93
N ILE A 70 -19.40 26.55 -14.78
CA ILE A 70 -19.38 25.39 -15.69
C ILE A 70 -20.48 24.40 -15.30
N ALA A 71 -20.75 24.24 -14.00
CA ALA A 71 -21.94 23.53 -13.51
C ALA A 71 -23.25 24.19 -13.98
N ALA A 72 -23.30 25.53 -14.02
CA ALA A 72 -24.45 26.28 -14.53
C ALA A 72 -24.67 26.13 -16.05
N ARG A 73 -23.59 25.96 -16.83
CA ARG A 73 -23.69 25.67 -18.27
C ARG A 73 -24.06 24.21 -18.58
N PHE A 74 -23.69 23.28 -17.71
CA PHE A 74 -24.16 21.90 -17.75
C PHE A 74 -25.70 21.82 -17.76
N THR A 75 -26.35 22.75 -17.06
CA THR A 75 -27.82 22.85 -17.00
C THR A 75 -28.42 23.40 -18.31
N GLN A 76 -27.66 24.17 -19.09
CA GLN A 76 -28.14 24.87 -20.29
C GLN A 76 -27.87 24.11 -21.60
N ASN A 77 -26.72 23.42 -21.73
CA ASN A 77 -26.36 22.65 -22.92
C ASN A 77 -25.60 21.35 -22.55
N PRO A 78 -26.29 20.38 -21.95
CA PRO A 78 -25.67 19.17 -21.40
C PRO A 78 -24.94 18.31 -22.44
N GLN A 79 -25.45 18.26 -23.68
CA GLN A 79 -24.88 17.41 -24.73
C GLN A 79 -23.47 17.87 -25.15
N GLN A 80 -23.30 19.18 -25.33
CA GLN A 80 -22.02 19.75 -25.81
C GLN A 80 -20.90 19.60 -24.77
N VAL A 81 -21.26 19.60 -23.47
CA VAL A 81 -20.31 19.37 -22.38
C VAL A 81 -19.97 17.89 -22.25
N VAL A 82 -20.93 16.98 -22.46
CA VAL A 82 -20.69 15.53 -22.52
C VAL A 82 -19.77 15.15 -23.69
N ASP A 83 -19.95 15.77 -24.85
CA ASP A 83 -19.09 15.57 -26.01
C ASP A 83 -17.64 16.01 -25.72
N ALA A 84 -17.47 17.17 -25.06
CA ALA A 84 -16.17 17.69 -24.67
C ALA A 84 -15.47 16.82 -23.62
N ILE A 85 -16.19 16.33 -22.60
CA ILE A 85 -15.62 15.44 -21.58
C ILE A 85 -15.25 14.08 -22.18
N SER A 86 -16.08 13.56 -23.09
CA SER A 86 -15.82 12.30 -23.79
C SER A 86 -14.58 12.37 -24.68
N GLU A 87 -14.33 13.50 -25.34
CA GLU A 87 -13.08 13.75 -26.06
C GLU A 87 -11.87 13.86 -25.11
N ILE A 88 -12.01 14.52 -23.96
CA ILE A 88 -10.95 14.60 -22.93
C ILE A 88 -10.58 13.21 -22.42
N ILE A 89 -11.57 12.37 -22.09
CA ILE A 89 -11.37 10.99 -21.61
C ILE A 89 -10.71 10.14 -22.71
N ARG A 90 -11.14 10.28 -23.97
CA ARG A 90 -10.57 9.57 -25.11
C ARG A 90 -9.13 9.98 -25.39
N ALA A 91 -8.82 11.28 -25.27
CA ALA A 91 -7.48 11.82 -25.45
C ALA A 91 -6.53 11.51 -24.28
N ALA A 92 -7.05 11.38 -23.05
CA ALA A 92 -6.27 11.09 -21.85
C ALA A 92 -5.92 9.60 -21.69
N GLY A 93 -6.61 8.69 -22.39
CA GLY A 93 -6.45 7.25 -22.25
C GLY A 93 -7.00 6.71 -20.92
N ALA A 94 -7.23 5.39 -20.87
CA ALA A 94 -7.87 4.67 -19.75
C ALA A 94 -7.13 4.72 -18.39
N GLY A 95 -6.04 5.49 -18.28
CA GLY A 95 -5.20 5.60 -17.08
C GLY A 95 -5.51 6.79 -16.16
N SER A 96 -6.55 7.59 -16.41
CA SER A 96 -6.80 8.81 -15.63
C SER A 96 -7.83 8.63 -14.50
N ARG A 97 -7.40 8.06 -13.37
CA ARG A 97 -8.17 7.93 -12.10
C ARG A 97 -8.81 9.25 -11.59
N ARG A 98 -8.38 10.42 -12.08
CA ARG A 98 -8.78 11.75 -11.56
C ARG A 98 -9.90 12.47 -12.33
N VAL A 99 -10.39 11.94 -13.45
CA VAL A 99 -11.50 12.59 -14.22
C VAL A 99 -12.87 12.39 -13.56
N PHE A 100 -13.00 11.39 -12.67
CA PHE A 100 -14.29 10.95 -12.14
C PHE A 100 -14.81 11.73 -10.93
N TRP A 101 -13.99 12.62 -10.34
CA TRP A 101 -14.35 13.40 -9.15
C TRP A 101 -15.47 14.44 -9.40
N ALA A 102 -15.77 14.79 -10.65
CA ALA A 102 -16.77 15.80 -11.00
C ALA A 102 -18.22 15.27 -11.10
N PHE A 103 -18.44 13.97 -10.93
CA PHE A 103 -19.75 13.34 -11.16
C PHE A 103 -20.43 12.93 -9.85
N TYR A 104 -20.74 13.91 -9.00
CA TYR A 104 -21.48 13.70 -7.75
C TYR A 104 -23.02 13.71 -7.93
N ASP A 105 -23.51 14.03 -9.13
CA ASP A 105 -24.95 14.06 -9.43
C ASP A 105 -25.36 12.89 -10.35
N GLY A 106 -26.16 11.97 -9.80
CA GLY A 106 -26.61 10.74 -10.47
C GLY A 106 -27.39 10.96 -11.77
N ALA A 107 -27.96 12.15 -11.98
CA ALA A 107 -28.62 12.49 -13.24
C ALA A 107 -27.64 12.70 -14.41
N ILE A 108 -26.41 13.12 -14.11
CA ILE A 108 -25.36 13.40 -15.11
C ILE A 108 -24.68 12.09 -15.53
N VAL A 109 -24.45 11.18 -14.58
CA VAL A 109 -23.92 9.83 -14.85
C VAL A 109 -24.86 9.06 -15.79
N GLY A 110 -26.18 9.14 -15.58
CA GLY A 110 -27.16 8.48 -16.44
C GLY A 110 -27.10 8.94 -17.90
N LYS A 111 -26.92 10.24 -18.15
CA LYS A 111 -26.81 10.79 -19.52
C LYS A 111 -25.46 10.51 -20.18
N PHE A 112 -24.39 10.47 -19.39
CA PHE A 112 -23.06 10.06 -19.85
C PHE A 112 -23.07 8.57 -20.28
N LEU A 113 -23.76 7.71 -19.54
CA LEU A 113 -23.92 6.29 -19.83
C LEU A 113 -24.74 6.01 -21.10
N ASP A 114 -25.80 6.79 -21.35
CA ASP A 114 -26.57 6.71 -22.60
C ASP A 114 -25.71 7.07 -23.84
N TYR A 115 -24.67 7.90 -23.66
CA TYR A 115 -23.77 8.35 -24.72
C TYR A 115 -22.56 7.43 -24.93
N CYS A 116 -22.04 6.80 -23.88
CA CYS A 116 -20.85 5.92 -23.94
C CYS A 116 -21.05 4.57 -24.66
N ASP A 117 -22.14 4.39 -25.41
CA ASP A 117 -22.46 3.22 -26.24
C ASP A 117 -22.15 1.88 -25.53
N LYS A 118 -23.01 1.46 -24.60
CA LYS A 118 -23.10 0.12 -23.98
C LYS A 118 -21.82 -0.51 -23.39
N LYS A 119 -20.68 0.18 -23.37
CA LYS A 119 -19.39 -0.44 -23.03
C LYS A 119 -19.05 -0.44 -21.54
N ILE A 120 -19.68 0.41 -20.73
CA ILE A 120 -19.44 0.47 -19.28
C ILE A 120 -20.79 0.54 -18.54
N SER A 121 -21.01 -0.33 -17.55
CA SER A 121 -22.24 -0.37 -16.74
C SER A 121 -22.20 0.61 -15.56
N LEU A 122 -23.37 1.02 -15.04
CA LEU A 122 -23.46 1.85 -13.83
C LEU A 122 -22.77 1.18 -12.64
N ASP A 123 -22.90 -0.14 -12.51
CA ASP A 123 -22.27 -0.91 -11.43
C ASP A 123 -20.74 -0.93 -11.53
N GLN A 124 -20.18 -0.93 -12.75
CA GLN A 124 -18.73 -0.81 -13.00
C GLN A 124 -18.20 0.55 -12.51
N ILE A 125 -18.91 1.64 -12.85
CA ILE A 125 -18.56 2.99 -12.39
C ILE A 125 -18.69 3.08 -10.87
N MET A 126 -19.77 2.53 -10.32
CA MET A 126 -19.98 2.51 -8.87
C MET A 126 -18.88 1.74 -8.15
N ILE A 127 -18.41 0.60 -8.65
CA ILE A 127 -17.28 -0.09 -8.03
C ILE A 127 -16.01 0.73 -8.12
N MET A 128 -15.70 1.36 -9.26
CA MET A 128 -14.53 2.23 -9.35
C MET A 128 -14.58 3.37 -8.32
N ILE A 129 -15.74 3.99 -8.13
CA ILE A 129 -15.96 5.05 -7.13
C ILE A 129 -15.86 4.49 -5.72
N LEU A 130 -16.56 3.39 -5.41
CA LEU A 130 -16.61 2.80 -4.08
C LEU A 130 -15.28 2.15 -3.67
N SER A 131 -14.48 1.72 -4.65
CA SER A 131 -13.13 1.18 -4.44
C SER A 131 -12.06 2.26 -4.32
N SER A 132 -12.41 3.53 -4.58
CA SER A 132 -11.48 4.65 -4.42
C SER A 132 -11.15 4.87 -2.95
N ASP A 133 -9.97 5.44 -2.72
CA ASP A 133 -9.31 5.51 -1.43
C ASP A 133 -10.19 6.24 -0.40
N ASP A 134 -10.71 7.42 -0.75
CA ASP A 134 -11.54 8.25 0.14
C ASP A 134 -12.90 7.64 0.48
N VAL A 135 -13.51 6.95 -0.49
CA VAL A 135 -14.85 6.38 -0.33
C VAL A 135 -14.77 5.04 0.40
N SER A 136 -13.78 4.21 0.07
CA SER A 136 -13.54 2.93 0.75
C SER A 136 -13.12 3.14 2.21
N GLY A 137 -12.30 4.16 2.51
CA GLY A 137 -11.98 4.57 3.87
C GLY A 137 -13.22 5.03 4.64
N SER A 138 -14.09 5.83 4.02
CA SER A 138 -15.33 6.31 4.66
C SER A 138 -16.38 5.21 4.88
N LEU A 139 -16.51 4.27 3.94
CA LEU A 139 -17.44 3.14 4.06
C LEU A 139 -16.92 2.06 5.00
N GLY A 140 -15.61 1.88 5.01
CA GLY A 140 -14.93 0.89 5.82
C GLY A 140 -14.75 1.33 7.28
N GLY A 141 -14.32 2.57 7.51
CA GLY A 141 -13.97 3.12 8.83
C GLY A 141 -14.93 2.75 9.97
N PRO A 142 -16.26 2.85 9.80
CA PRO A 142 -17.20 2.47 10.84
C PRO A 142 -17.14 0.98 11.25
N LEU A 143 -16.77 0.06 10.34
CA LEU A 143 -16.57 -1.36 10.70
C LEU A 143 -15.39 -1.54 11.65
N ASP A 144 -14.38 -0.70 11.56
CA ASP A 144 -13.18 -0.77 12.41
C ASP A 144 -13.37 0.00 13.71
N GLU A 145 -14.03 1.15 13.69
CA GLU A 145 -14.43 1.87 14.91
C GLU A 145 -15.32 1.00 15.81
N LEU A 146 -16.23 0.22 15.20
CA LEU A 146 -17.14 -0.66 15.91
C LEU A 146 -16.54 -2.02 16.27
N HIS A 147 -15.23 -2.25 16.08
CA HIS A 147 -14.60 -3.56 16.34
C HIS A 147 -14.83 -4.12 17.76
N ALA A 148 -14.97 -3.23 18.75
CA ALA A 148 -15.22 -3.59 20.15
C ALA A 148 -16.70 -3.81 20.48
N ASP A 149 -17.62 -3.36 19.61
CA ASP A 149 -19.08 -3.48 19.75
C ASP A 149 -19.63 -4.37 18.63
N GLY A 150 -19.42 -5.68 18.78
CA GLY A 150 -19.82 -6.69 17.80
C GLY A 150 -21.28 -6.55 17.30
N PRO A 151 -22.28 -6.33 18.17
CA PRO A 151 -23.66 -6.11 17.74
C PRO A 151 -23.85 -4.88 16.84
N LYS A 152 -23.26 -3.73 17.19
CA LYS A 152 -23.37 -2.52 16.34
C LYS A 152 -22.61 -2.69 15.04
N ARG A 153 -21.43 -3.32 15.09
CA ARG A 153 -20.62 -3.64 13.91
C ARG A 153 -21.40 -4.51 12.93
N GLN A 154 -22.05 -5.56 13.42
CA GLN A 154 -22.89 -6.43 12.62
C GLN A 154 -24.08 -5.67 12.03
N LYS A 155 -24.72 -4.79 12.81
CA LYS A 155 -25.82 -3.94 12.32
C LYS A 155 -25.37 -3.00 11.18
N TYR A 156 -24.19 -2.41 11.28
CA TYR A 156 -23.64 -1.58 10.21
C TYR A 156 -23.29 -2.42 8.98
N LEU A 157 -22.63 -3.57 9.16
CA LEU A 157 -22.34 -4.51 8.08
C LEU A 157 -23.62 -4.94 7.34
N ASP A 158 -24.71 -5.20 8.07
CA ASP A 158 -26.00 -5.56 7.49
C ASP A 158 -26.70 -4.39 6.76
N SER A 159 -26.27 -3.15 6.99
CA SER A 159 -26.76 -1.97 6.26
C SER A 159 -26.07 -1.74 4.91
N LEU A 160 -24.92 -2.38 4.69
CA LEU A 160 -24.19 -2.28 3.42
C LEU A 160 -24.85 -3.16 2.34
N SER A 161 -24.87 -2.65 1.11
CA SER A 161 -25.27 -3.44 -0.05
C SER A 161 -24.18 -4.43 -0.46
N THR A 162 -24.54 -5.49 -1.18
CA THR A 162 -23.57 -6.46 -1.74
C THR A 162 -22.52 -5.77 -2.61
N LEU A 163 -22.91 -4.74 -3.38
CA LEU A 163 -22.01 -3.94 -4.20
C LEU A 163 -20.96 -3.22 -3.35
N GLN A 164 -21.39 -2.59 -2.24
CA GLN A 164 -20.48 -1.92 -1.30
C GLN A 164 -19.55 -2.91 -0.59
N VAL A 165 -20.06 -4.06 -0.15
CA VAL A 165 -19.24 -5.12 0.45
C VAL A 165 -18.19 -5.63 -0.54
N PHE A 166 -18.59 -5.86 -1.79
CA PHE A 166 -17.67 -6.30 -2.84
C PHE A 166 -16.64 -5.22 -3.20
N ALA A 167 -17.06 -3.96 -3.30
CA ALA A 167 -16.16 -2.83 -3.56
C ALA A 167 -15.13 -2.64 -2.43
N LEU A 168 -15.52 -2.78 -1.16
CA LEU A 168 -14.60 -2.76 -0.01
C LEU A 168 -13.57 -3.91 -0.07
N LEU A 169 -13.96 -5.08 -0.59
CA LEU A 169 -13.02 -6.18 -0.80
C LEU A 169 -12.13 -5.99 -2.04
N CYS A 170 -12.55 -5.14 -2.99
CA CYS A 170 -11.80 -4.81 -4.19
C CYS A 170 -10.93 -3.55 -4.06
N SER A 171 -11.13 -2.75 -3.01
CA SER A 171 -10.34 -1.55 -2.76
C SER A 171 -8.91 -1.90 -2.43
N ASP A 172 -8.01 -0.91 -2.58
CA ASP A 172 -6.61 -1.06 -2.23
C ASP A 172 -6.48 -1.67 -0.83
N PRO A 173 -5.72 -2.78 -0.67
CA PRO A 173 -5.38 -3.33 0.64
C PRO A 173 -4.89 -2.29 1.66
N GLU A 174 -4.35 -1.15 1.21
CA GLU A 174 -3.84 -0.03 2.01
C GLU A 174 -4.92 0.79 2.75
N HIS A 175 -6.14 0.88 2.23
CA HIS A 175 -7.07 1.92 2.70
C HIS A 175 -8.15 1.45 3.68
N PHE A 176 -8.26 0.15 3.93
CA PHE A 176 -9.29 -0.36 4.84
C PHE A 176 -8.75 -1.48 5.72
N TYR A 177 -8.96 -1.35 7.03
CA TYR A 177 -8.34 -2.25 7.99
C TYR A 177 -8.82 -3.69 7.83
N THR A 178 -7.83 -4.55 8.07
CA THR A 178 -7.86 -6.01 8.02
C THR A 178 -8.81 -6.65 9.02
N SER A 179 -9.19 -5.97 10.10
CA SER A 179 -9.95 -6.60 11.19
C SER A 179 -11.34 -7.08 10.75
N SER A 180 -11.90 -6.46 9.70
CA SER A 180 -13.28 -6.68 9.22
C SER A 180 -13.37 -7.56 7.97
N ASN A 181 -12.26 -7.81 7.26
CA ASN A 181 -12.26 -8.52 5.97
C ASN A 181 -12.92 -9.90 6.05
N HIS A 182 -12.70 -10.65 7.14
CA HIS A 182 -13.35 -11.95 7.32
C HIS A 182 -14.88 -11.82 7.36
N MET A 183 -15.43 -10.81 8.03
CA MET A 183 -16.87 -10.54 8.08
C MET A 183 -17.41 -10.11 6.72
N LEU A 184 -16.65 -9.29 5.98
CA LEU A 184 -17.01 -8.91 4.61
C LEU A 184 -17.06 -10.15 3.68
N PHE A 185 -16.07 -11.04 3.78
CA PHE A 185 -16.07 -12.29 3.02
C PHE A 185 -17.23 -13.21 3.41
N ASP A 186 -17.54 -13.35 4.70
CA ASP A 186 -18.68 -14.16 5.16
C ASP A 186 -20.02 -13.56 4.72
N ARG A 187 -20.14 -12.22 4.76
CA ARG A 187 -21.30 -11.49 4.24
C ARG A 187 -21.45 -11.70 2.73
N LEU A 188 -20.37 -11.53 1.97
CA LEU A 188 -20.36 -11.75 0.53
C LEU A 188 -20.73 -13.20 0.18
N ARG A 189 -20.21 -14.19 0.94
CA ARG A 189 -20.57 -15.60 0.78
C ARG A 189 -22.07 -15.83 0.90
N LYS A 190 -22.69 -15.18 1.90
CA LYS A 190 -24.13 -15.26 2.14
C LYS A 190 -24.93 -14.60 1.02
N ASP A 191 -24.49 -13.44 0.56
CA ASP A 191 -25.16 -12.67 -0.50
C ASP A 191 -25.06 -13.36 -1.87
N LEU A 192 -23.95 -14.06 -2.14
CA LEU A 192 -23.74 -14.78 -3.40
C LEU A 192 -24.72 -15.93 -3.62
N GLY A 193 -25.17 -16.61 -2.56
CA GLY A 193 -26.03 -17.78 -2.68
C GLY A 193 -25.43 -18.85 -3.61
N THR A 194 -26.00 -19.02 -4.79
CA THR A 194 -25.49 -19.95 -5.83
C THR A 194 -24.47 -19.33 -6.77
N LYS A 195 -24.45 -18.00 -6.89
CA LYS A 195 -23.56 -17.23 -7.76
C LYS A 195 -22.10 -17.39 -7.33
N THR A 196 -21.17 -17.31 -8.27
CA THR A 196 -19.74 -17.37 -8.00
C THR A 196 -19.09 -15.99 -7.96
N VAL A 197 -17.90 -15.91 -7.36
CA VAL A 197 -17.15 -14.65 -7.30
C VAL A 197 -16.71 -14.23 -8.72
N ASN A 198 -16.34 -15.19 -9.58
CA ASN A 198 -16.02 -14.91 -10.97
C ASN A 198 -17.19 -14.28 -11.74
N GLU A 199 -18.42 -14.73 -11.47
CA GLU A 199 -19.62 -14.11 -12.05
C GLU A 199 -19.80 -12.65 -11.59
N LEU A 200 -19.47 -12.31 -10.34
CA LEU A 200 -19.43 -10.91 -9.90
C LEU A 200 -18.34 -10.12 -10.61
N PHE A 201 -17.14 -10.68 -10.76
CA PHE A 201 -16.06 -9.98 -11.44
C PHE A 201 -16.41 -9.59 -12.88
N VAL A 202 -17.09 -10.50 -13.60
CA VAL A 202 -17.57 -10.27 -14.96
C VAL A 202 -18.74 -9.28 -14.99
N GLU A 203 -19.76 -9.48 -14.15
CA GLU A 203 -20.93 -8.58 -14.07
C GLU A 203 -20.52 -7.14 -13.81
N TYR A 204 -19.54 -6.97 -12.94
CA TYR A 204 -19.04 -5.68 -12.51
C TYR A 204 -17.79 -5.21 -13.24
N GLY A 205 -17.39 -5.87 -14.34
CA GLY A 205 -16.27 -5.47 -15.21
C GLY A 205 -14.94 -5.24 -14.51
N VAL A 206 -14.70 -5.91 -13.39
CA VAL A 206 -13.45 -5.84 -12.63
C VAL A 206 -12.54 -7.05 -12.91
N PHE A 207 -13.00 -8.03 -13.68
CA PHE A 207 -12.14 -9.14 -14.12
C PHE A 207 -10.90 -8.63 -14.87
N GLY A 208 -9.70 -9.12 -14.52
CA GLY A 208 -8.45 -8.67 -15.15
C GLY A 208 -8.01 -7.25 -14.77
N THR A 209 -8.61 -6.67 -13.72
CA THR A 209 -8.26 -5.34 -13.23
C THR A 209 -7.51 -5.42 -11.91
N GLU A 210 -6.93 -4.29 -11.51
CA GLU A 210 -6.35 -4.07 -10.19
C GLU A 210 -7.32 -4.39 -9.04
N GLN A 211 -8.59 -4.04 -9.18
CA GLN A 211 -9.63 -4.34 -8.20
C GLN A 211 -9.78 -5.84 -7.98
N CYS A 212 -9.74 -6.63 -9.05
CA CYS A 212 -9.75 -8.10 -8.96
C CYS A 212 -8.49 -8.63 -8.27
N ARG A 213 -7.32 -8.06 -8.58
CA ARG A 213 -6.08 -8.42 -7.91
C ARG A 213 -6.11 -8.12 -6.41
N ASN A 214 -6.60 -6.95 -6.02
CA ASN A 214 -6.72 -6.53 -4.62
C ASN A 214 -7.64 -7.48 -3.84
N PHE A 215 -8.78 -7.85 -4.43
CA PHE A 215 -9.65 -8.89 -3.88
C PHE A 215 -8.93 -10.22 -3.69
N LEU A 216 -8.13 -10.64 -4.68
CA LEU A 216 -7.37 -11.89 -4.60
C LEU A 216 -6.31 -11.86 -3.50
N PHE A 217 -5.56 -10.77 -3.35
CA PHE A 217 -4.61 -10.62 -2.24
C PHE A 217 -5.30 -10.71 -0.88
N ARG A 218 -6.46 -10.05 -0.72
CA ARG A 218 -7.29 -10.22 0.48
C ARG A 218 -7.76 -11.67 0.63
N ALA A 219 -8.24 -12.31 -0.43
CA ALA A 219 -8.74 -13.68 -0.34
C ALA A 219 -7.64 -14.68 0.07
N ILE A 220 -6.42 -14.49 -0.42
CA ILE A 220 -5.24 -15.29 -0.03
C ILE A 220 -4.92 -15.10 1.45
N ASN A 221 -4.83 -13.85 1.91
CA ASN A 221 -4.46 -13.50 3.28
C ASN A 221 -5.46 -14.02 4.33
N TYR A 222 -6.71 -14.27 3.95
CA TYR A 222 -7.78 -14.75 4.83
C TYR A 222 -8.19 -16.20 4.55
N ASP A 223 -7.35 -16.98 3.85
CA ASP A 223 -7.61 -18.39 3.54
C ASP A 223 -8.98 -18.62 2.86
N ARG A 224 -9.42 -17.64 2.05
CA ARG A 224 -10.67 -17.67 1.28
C ARG A 224 -10.50 -18.22 -0.13
N LEU A 225 -9.27 -18.52 -0.55
CA LEU A 225 -9.00 -19.23 -1.81
C LEU A 225 -9.50 -20.67 -1.80
N TYR A 226 -9.66 -21.24 -3.00
CA TYR A 226 -9.88 -22.67 -3.17
C TYR A 226 -8.80 -23.51 -2.48
N GLY A 227 -9.17 -24.63 -1.88
CA GLY A 227 -8.23 -25.55 -1.20
C GLY A 227 -7.87 -25.15 0.24
N LYS A 228 -8.42 -24.05 0.76
CA LYS A 228 -8.23 -23.57 2.14
C LYS A 228 -9.46 -23.83 3.02
N LYS A 229 -9.28 -23.79 4.34
CA LYS A 229 -10.31 -24.17 5.34
C LYS A 229 -11.60 -23.36 5.21
N ASP A 230 -11.48 -22.05 5.00
CA ASP A 230 -12.60 -21.11 4.98
C ASP A 230 -12.89 -20.57 3.58
N SER A 231 -12.57 -21.39 2.57
CA SER A 231 -12.68 -21.07 1.15
C SER A 231 -14.03 -20.47 0.75
N LEU A 232 -13.97 -19.30 0.12
CA LEU A 232 -15.06 -18.64 -0.60
C LEU A 232 -15.01 -18.98 -2.09
N LEU A 233 -13.81 -18.92 -2.68
CA LEU A 233 -13.62 -19.12 -4.11
C LEU A 233 -13.65 -20.61 -4.47
N LYS A 234 -14.36 -20.96 -5.53
CA LYS A 234 -14.40 -22.33 -6.06
C LYS A 234 -13.20 -22.56 -7.00
N ALA A 235 -12.88 -23.82 -7.27
CA ALA A 235 -11.81 -24.19 -8.21
C ALA A 235 -11.96 -23.49 -9.59
N ALA A 236 -13.19 -23.43 -10.09
CA ALA A 236 -13.51 -22.77 -11.35
C ALA A 236 -13.29 -21.25 -11.30
N ASP A 237 -13.55 -20.62 -10.15
CA ASP A 237 -13.31 -19.18 -9.97
C ASP A 237 -11.81 -18.91 -10.04
N VAL A 238 -11.02 -19.67 -9.26
CA VAL A 238 -9.56 -19.52 -9.20
C VAL A 238 -8.94 -19.66 -10.58
N LYS A 239 -9.35 -20.65 -11.38
CA LYS A 239 -8.82 -20.82 -12.74
C LYS A 239 -9.03 -19.59 -13.65
N GLY A 240 -10.16 -18.88 -13.49
CA GLY A 240 -10.46 -17.72 -14.31
C GLY A 240 -9.61 -16.50 -13.95
N ILE A 241 -9.50 -16.20 -12.65
CA ILE A 241 -8.99 -14.90 -12.17
C ILE A 241 -7.55 -14.93 -11.67
N LEU A 242 -6.99 -16.11 -11.40
CA LEU A 242 -5.64 -16.24 -10.86
C LEU A 242 -4.55 -15.60 -11.73
N PRO A 243 -4.61 -15.63 -13.08
CA PRO A 243 -3.64 -14.90 -13.91
C PRO A 243 -3.54 -13.40 -13.58
N THR A 244 -4.63 -12.77 -13.12
CA THR A 244 -4.67 -11.37 -12.72
C THR A 244 -3.76 -11.05 -11.52
N LEU A 245 -3.38 -12.05 -10.70
CA LEU A 245 -2.36 -11.86 -9.66
C LEU A 245 -0.99 -11.51 -10.24
N LEU A 246 -0.70 -11.90 -11.47
CA LEU A 246 0.59 -11.71 -12.13
C LEU A 246 0.61 -10.55 -13.11
N GLU A 247 -0.55 -9.94 -13.36
CA GLU A 247 -0.72 -8.81 -14.26
C GLU A 247 -0.21 -7.53 -13.57
N PRO A 248 0.88 -6.94 -14.07
CA PRO A 248 1.45 -5.75 -13.48
C PRO A 248 0.55 -4.55 -13.81
N LEU A 249 0.49 -3.55 -12.91
CA LEU A 249 -0.21 -2.29 -13.21
C LEU A 249 0.38 -1.56 -14.41
N THR A 250 1.71 -1.66 -14.55
CA THR A 250 2.42 -1.18 -15.73
C THR A 250 3.48 -2.20 -16.11
N SER A 251 3.63 -2.48 -17.40
CA SER A 251 4.61 -3.46 -17.88
C SER A 251 6.07 -3.02 -17.71
N SER A 252 6.31 -1.75 -17.36
CA SER A 252 7.65 -1.13 -17.36
C SER A 252 8.09 -0.54 -16.03
N ALA A 253 7.21 -0.30 -15.06
CA ALA A 253 7.60 0.28 -13.77
C ALA A 253 7.66 -0.79 -12.69
N TYR A 254 8.75 -0.83 -11.93
CA TYR A 254 8.89 -1.67 -10.76
C TYR A 254 7.92 -1.19 -9.67
N ASP A 255 6.94 -2.03 -9.34
CA ASP A 255 5.95 -1.77 -8.30
C ASP A 255 6.28 -2.64 -7.07
N LYS A 256 7.01 -2.03 -6.14
CA LYS A 256 7.50 -2.69 -4.92
C LYS A 256 6.38 -3.22 -4.04
N THR A 257 5.27 -2.50 -3.92
CA THR A 257 4.12 -2.88 -3.09
C THR A 257 3.46 -4.11 -3.69
N TYR A 258 3.13 -4.06 -4.98
CA TYR A 258 2.55 -5.19 -5.70
C TYR A 258 3.46 -6.44 -5.61
N LEU A 259 4.77 -6.30 -5.86
CA LEU A 259 5.68 -7.44 -5.87
C LEU A 259 5.89 -8.04 -4.48
N THR A 260 5.90 -7.21 -3.43
CA THR A 260 5.91 -7.66 -2.04
C THR A 260 4.66 -8.47 -1.71
N GLN A 261 3.48 -7.95 -2.07
CA GLN A 261 2.20 -8.65 -1.88
C GLN A 261 2.15 -9.96 -2.67
N LEU A 262 2.66 -9.95 -3.90
CA LEU A 262 2.74 -11.14 -4.74
C LEU A 262 3.64 -12.22 -4.14
N ALA A 263 4.86 -11.91 -3.73
CA ALA A 263 5.75 -12.89 -3.10
C ALA A 263 5.14 -13.51 -1.83
N ASN A 264 4.47 -12.68 -1.01
CA ASN A 264 3.75 -13.14 0.16
C ASN A 264 2.59 -14.07 -0.19
N ALA A 265 1.80 -13.70 -1.21
CA ALA A 265 0.70 -14.52 -1.70
C ALA A 265 1.16 -15.88 -2.24
N ILE A 266 2.22 -15.90 -3.08
CA ILE A 266 2.82 -17.12 -3.61
C ILE A 266 3.25 -18.06 -2.47
N SER A 267 3.86 -17.52 -1.42
CA SER A 267 4.26 -18.32 -0.24
C SER A 267 3.08 -19.02 0.44
N MET A 268 1.91 -18.39 0.47
CA MET A 268 0.70 -18.93 1.11
C MET A 268 -0.01 -19.99 0.26
N ILE A 269 0.18 -19.95 -1.07
CA ILE A 269 -0.49 -20.85 -2.03
C ILE A 269 0.44 -21.91 -2.62
N LYS A 270 1.73 -21.90 -2.30
CA LYS A 270 2.71 -22.91 -2.75
C LYS A 270 2.34 -24.37 -2.44
N GLY A 271 1.45 -24.59 -1.47
CA GLY A 271 0.91 -25.90 -1.13
C GLY A 271 -0.27 -26.36 -2.00
N ILE A 272 -0.65 -25.59 -3.03
CA ILE A 272 -1.79 -25.84 -3.90
C ILE A 272 -1.26 -26.07 -5.34
N PRO A 273 -0.97 -27.32 -5.74
CA PRO A 273 -0.33 -27.63 -7.02
C PRO A 273 -1.06 -27.04 -8.23
N GLU A 274 -2.40 -27.07 -8.23
CA GLU A 274 -3.23 -26.61 -9.34
C GLU A 274 -3.12 -25.10 -9.59
N ILE A 275 -2.80 -24.32 -8.54
CA ILE A 275 -2.53 -22.89 -8.64
C ILE A 275 -1.13 -22.67 -9.22
N LEU A 276 -0.13 -23.44 -8.75
CA LEU A 276 1.25 -23.31 -9.22
C LEU A 276 1.39 -23.69 -10.70
N GLU A 277 0.68 -24.72 -11.17
CA GLU A 277 0.65 -25.12 -12.59
C GLU A 277 0.18 -24.01 -13.53
N GLN A 278 -0.63 -23.07 -13.05
CA GLN A 278 -1.14 -21.94 -13.84
C GLN A 278 -0.22 -20.73 -13.79
N ILE A 279 0.37 -20.45 -12.62
CA ILE A 279 1.24 -19.28 -12.41
C ILE A 279 2.61 -19.49 -13.06
N LYS A 280 3.15 -20.72 -12.96
CA LYS A 280 4.51 -21.02 -13.42
C LYS A 280 4.75 -20.62 -14.89
N PRO A 281 3.96 -21.04 -15.89
CA PRO A 281 4.22 -20.71 -17.29
C PRO A 281 4.21 -19.20 -17.57
N ILE A 282 3.40 -18.44 -16.82
CA ILE A 282 3.33 -16.98 -16.96
C ILE A 282 4.63 -16.35 -16.50
N VAL A 283 5.11 -16.71 -15.30
CA VAL A 283 6.39 -16.19 -14.77
C VAL A 283 7.56 -16.55 -15.68
N GLU A 284 7.61 -17.80 -16.16
CA GLU A 284 8.64 -18.27 -17.08
C GLU A 284 8.63 -17.51 -18.41
N ALA A 285 7.45 -17.27 -18.99
CA ALA A 285 7.30 -16.51 -20.22
C ALA A 285 7.79 -15.06 -20.04
N ARG A 286 7.44 -14.42 -18.91
CA ARG A 286 7.87 -13.05 -18.63
C ARG A 286 9.37 -12.97 -18.44
N LEU A 287 10.01 -13.89 -17.71
CA LEU A 287 11.47 -13.93 -17.56
C LEU A 287 12.23 -13.99 -18.91
N GLY A 288 11.61 -14.57 -19.94
CA GLY A 288 12.12 -14.63 -21.31
C GLY A 288 12.00 -13.32 -22.11
N GLU A 289 11.30 -12.30 -21.60
CA GLU A 289 11.17 -11.00 -22.26
C GLU A 289 12.54 -10.27 -22.30
N GLN A 290 12.87 -9.69 -23.47
CA GLN A 290 14.17 -9.03 -23.67
C GLN A 290 14.28 -7.66 -22.99
N ASN A 291 13.16 -6.95 -22.80
CA ASN A 291 13.13 -5.56 -22.34
C ASN A 291 12.70 -5.40 -20.86
N LEU A 292 12.84 -6.44 -20.04
CA LEU A 292 12.59 -6.34 -18.61
C LEU A 292 13.67 -5.48 -17.93
N SER A 293 13.25 -4.58 -17.04
CA SER A 293 14.20 -3.87 -16.18
C SER A 293 14.92 -4.84 -15.23
N ALA A 294 16.07 -4.42 -14.69
CA ALA A 294 16.85 -5.25 -13.78
C ALA A 294 16.06 -5.60 -12.51
N GLU A 295 15.30 -4.65 -11.97
CA GLU A 295 14.46 -4.83 -10.78
C GLU A 295 13.36 -5.87 -11.05
N TRP A 296 12.68 -5.75 -12.19
CA TRP A 296 11.64 -6.70 -12.59
C TRP A 296 12.21 -8.10 -12.82
N ARG A 297 13.39 -8.19 -13.44
CA ARG A 297 14.06 -9.47 -13.65
C ARG A 297 14.41 -10.12 -12.31
N ALA A 298 15.04 -9.40 -11.38
CA ALA A 298 15.39 -9.91 -10.06
C ALA A 298 14.12 -10.35 -9.28
N ALA A 299 13.05 -9.56 -9.32
CA ALA A 299 11.79 -9.92 -8.67
C ALA A 299 11.17 -11.20 -9.26
N LEU A 300 11.15 -11.34 -10.58
CA LEU A 300 10.63 -12.53 -11.25
C LEU A 300 11.52 -13.76 -11.04
N GLU A 301 12.84 -13.61 -10.96
CA GLU A 301 13.76 -14.69 -10.60
C GLU A 301 13.45 -15.21 -9.19
N PHE A 302 13.26 -14.30 -8.23
CA PHE A 302 12.85 -14.64 -6.87
C PHE A 302 11.53 -15.42 -6.86
N ILE A 303 10.50 -14.88 -7.53
CA ILE A 303 9.17 -15.52 -7.64
C ILE A 303 9.28 -16.89 -8.34
N CYS A 304 10.09 -17.02 -9.38
CA CYS A 304 10.30 -18.28 -10.09
C CYS A 304 10.91 -19.34 -9.17
N VAL A 305 11.90 -19.00 -8.35
CA VAL A 305 12.49 -19.92 -7.37
C VAL A 305 11.51 -20.28 -6.25
N LEU A 306 10.65 -19.35 -5.81
CA LEU A 306 9.59 -19.66 -4.85
C LEU A 306 8.59 -20.69 -5.38
N ILE A 307 8.25 -20.62 -6.67
CA ILE A 307 7.31 -21.53 -7.33
C ILE A 307 7.97 -22.88 -7.66
N ASP A 308 9.17 -22.84 -8.26
CA ASP A 308 9.94 -24.01 -8.65
C ASP A 308 11.41 -23.86 -8.23
N PRO A 309 11.78 -24.35 -7.04
CA PRO A 309 13.15 -24.28 -6.54
C PRO A 309 14.19 -25.03 -7.40
N LYS A 310 13.74 -25.86 -8.35
CA LYS A 310 14.59 -26.64 -9.26
C LYS A 310 14.66 -26.05 -10.67
N THR A 311 14.03 -24.90 -10.92
CA THR A 311 14.02 -24.24 -12.22
C THR A 311 15.43 -24.08 -12.81
N SER A 312 15.59 -24.30 -14.11
CA SER A 312 16.84 -24.01 -14.82
C SER A 312 16.95 -22.57 -15.32
N LEU A 313 15.90 -21.76 -15.15
CA LEU A 313 15.86 -20.37 -15.61
C LEU A 313 16.66 -19.42 -14.71
N VAL A 314 16.96 -19.84 -13.49
CA VAL A 314 17.74 -19.09 -12.51
C VAL A 314 19.02 -19.87 -12.21
N SER A 315 20.15 -19.18 -12.09
CA SER A 315 21.44 -19.81 -11.78
C SER A 315 21.46 -20.40 -10.36
N ASP A 316 22.31 -21.40 -10.13
CA ASP A 316 22.41 -22.03 -8.81
C ASP A 316 22.99 -21.09 -7.74
N GLU A 317 23.82 -20.12 -8.16
CA GLU A 317 24.32 -19.04 -7.30
C GLU A 317 23.17 -18.18 -6.78
N LYS A 318 22.32 -17.67 -7.68
CA LYS A 318 21.13 -16.86 -7.33
C LYS A 318 20.14 -17.65 -6.47
N LYS A 319 19.89 -18.93 -6.77
CA LYS A 319 19.06 -19.80 -5.91
C LYS A 319 19.62 -19.93 -4.50
N THR A 320 20.94 -19.95 -4.35
CA THR A 320 21.60 -20.05 -3.04
C THR A 320 21.41 -18.75 -2.25
N GLU A 321 21.55 -17.60 -2.91
CA GLU A 321 21.28 -16.30 -2.30
C GLU A 321 19.81 -16.16 -1.86
N ILE A 322 18.88 -16.46 -2.76
CA ILE A 322 17.44 -16.44 -2.47
C ILE A 322 17.14 -17.32 -1.25
N LYS A 323 17.64 -18.56 -1.21
CA LYS A 323 17.46 -19.47 -0.07
C LYS A 323 18.03 -18.93 1.23
N LYS A 324 19.15 -18.20 1.19
CA LYS A 324 19.75 -17.57 2.38
C LYS A 324 18.84 -16.48 2.94
N LEU A 325 18.27 -15.62 2.08
CA LEU A 325 17.31 -14.59 2.47
C LEU A 325 16.00 -15.20 2.98
N GLU A 326 15.53 -16.26 2.32
CA GLU A 326 14.34 -17.02 2.71
C GLU A 326 14.47 -17.71 4.07
N GLY A 327 15.69 -18.10 4.46
CA GLY A 327 16.01 -18.78 5.72
C GLY A 327 16.47 -17.84 6.83
N ALA A 328 16.41 -16.52 6.64
CA ALA A 328 16.69 -15.52 7.67
C ALA A 328 15.50 -15.32 8.65
N ASP A 329 14.80 -16.42 8.99
CA ASP A 329 13.62 -16.47 9.86
C ASP A 329 13.96 -16.69 11.35
N ILE A 330 15.25 -16.65 11.70
CA ILE A 330 15.73 -16.87 13.07
C ILE A 330 15.80 -15.53 13.80
N PHE A 331 15.08 -15.43 14.91
CA PHE A 331 15.32 -14.42 15.92
C PHE A 331 16.54 -14.82 16.74
N ASP A 332 17.59 -14.00 16.69
CA ASP A 332 18.76 -14.12 17.55
C ASP A 332 18.84 -12.87 18.45
N PRO A 333 18.49 -12.98 19.75
CA PRO A 333 18.48 -11.83 20.65
C PRO A 333 19.87 -11.19 20.79
N GLU A 334 20.96 -11.92 20.53
CA GLU A 334 22.32 -11.37 20.60
C GLU A 334 22.55 -10.26 19.57
N LEU A 335 21.86 -10.29 18.42
CA LEU A 335 21.99 -9.26 17.38
C LEU A 335 21.44 -7.90 17.81
N TYR A 336 20.54 -7.88 18.80
CA TYR A 336 19.84 -6.67 19.26
C TYR A 336 20.30 -6.22 20.65
N LYS A 337 21.50 -6.65 21.07
CA LYS A 337 22.10 -6.24 22.34
C LYS A 337 23.02 -5.04 22.16
N ASN A 338 22.98 -4.15 23.14
CA ASN A 338 23.99 -3.10 23.36
C ASN A 338 24.44 -3.22 24.80
N ASP A 339 25.76 -3.17 25.03
CA ASP A 339 26.37 -3.35 26.35
C ASP A 339 25.87 -4.61 27.09
N GLY A 340 25.68 -5.70 26.33
CA GLY A 340 25.20 -6.98 26.85
C GLY A 340 23.70 -7.04 27.18
N LYS A 341 22.94 -5.97 26.93
CA LYS A 341 21.50 -5.90 27.20
C LYS A 341 20.69 -5.80 25.93
N LEU A 342 19.65 -6.62 25.83
CA LEU A 342 18.65 -6.52 24.78
C LEU A 342 17.91 -5.20 24.95
N THR A 343 17.97 -4.32 23.95
CA THR A 343 17.43 -2.96 24.07
C THR A 343 16.18 -2.77 23.24
N VAL A 344 15.11 -2.30 23.87
CA VAL A 344 13.84 -1.97 23.24
C VAL A 344 13.60 -0.46 23.37
N LEU A 345 13.31 0.19 22.25
CA LEU A 345 12.81 1.56 22.16
C LEU A 345 11.32 1.52 21.81
N GLN A 346 10.48 2.12 22.64
CA GLN A 346 9.04 2.25 22.38
C GLN A 346 8.63 3.71 22.41
N VAL A 347 8.24 4.21 21.23
CA VAL A 347 7.83 5.60 21.02
C VAL A 347 6.32 5.67 20.84
N PHE A 348 5.74 6.71 21.42
CA PHE A 348 4.30 6.91 21.51
C PHE A 348 3.89 8.20 20.81
N ASP A 349 2.87 8.11 19.97
CA ASP A 349 2.10 9.25 19.50
C ASP A 349 1.24 9.78 20.66
N LYS A 350 1.49 11.02 21.06
CA LYS A 350 0.84 11.64 22.21
C LYS A 350 -0.65 11.85 21.99
N GLU A 351 -1.08 12.21 20.78
CA GLU A 351 -2.49 12.50 20.48
C GLU A 351 -3.33 11.23 20.65
N ASP A 352 -2.79 10.10 20.19
CA ASP A 352 -3.45 8.80 20.20
C ASP A 352 -3.35 8.06 21.53
N THR A 353 -2.22 8.19 22.24
CA THR A 353 -1.88 7.25 23.31
C THR A 353 -1.76 7.86 24.70
N GLY A 354 -1.84 9.20 24.80
CA GLY A 354 -1.60 9.93 26.05
C GLY A 354 -2.61 9.63 27.17
N LYS A 355 -3.83 9.17 26.85
CA LYS A 355 -4.88 8.90 27.85
C LYS A 355 -4.88 7.47 28.38
N ASP A 356 -4.86 6.47 27.50
CA ASP A 356 -5.14 5.08 27.89
C ASP A 356 -3.96 4.11 27.69
N HIS A 357 -3.03 4.43 26.79
CA HIS A 357 -1.99 3.49 26.38
C HIS A 357 -0.67 3.72 27.12
N TRP A 358 -0.29 4.97 27.39
CA TRP A 358 0.92 5.29 28.14
C TRP A 358 0.92 4.70 29.55
N GLY A 359 -0.10 5.03 30.36
CA GLY A 359 -0.20 4.55 31.74
C GLY A 359 -0.33 3.03 31.85
N MET A 360 -1.00 2.40 30.88
CA MET A 360 -1.08 0.95 30.76
C MET A 360 0.30 0.34 30.50
N THR A 361 1.08 0.87 29.56
CA THR A 361 2.42 0.35 29.25
C THR A 361 3.38 0.54 30.42
N VAL A 362 3.36 1.69 31.07
CA VAL A 362 4.14 1.94 32.29
C VAL A 362 3.80 0.92 33.39
N SER A 363 2.51 0.69 33.64
CA SER A 363 2.06 -0.29 34.63
C SER A 363 2.45 -1.72 34.25
N TRP A 364 2.40 -2.05 32.96
CA TRP A 364 2.78 -3.36 32.43
C TRP A 364 4.24 -3.67 32.73
N PHE A 365 5.15 -2.79 32.32
CA PHE A 365 6.58 -3.02 32.45
C PHE A 365 7.11 -2.80 33.87
N THR A 366 6.43 -2.00 34.70
CA THR A 366 6.71 -1.99 36.14
C THR A 366 6.52 -3.39 36.76
N ARG A 367 5.50 -4.14 36.33
CA ARG A 367 5.30 -5.54 36.79
C ARG A 367 6.36 -6.47 36.22
N TYR A 368 6.65 -6.37 34.92
CA TYR A 368 7.65 -7.22 34.27
C TYR A 368 9.05 -7.06 34.87
N PHE A 369 9.53 -5.82 35.03
CA PHE A 369 10.84 -5.53 35.59
C PHE A 369 10.87 -5.57 37.13
N GLY A 370 9.72 -5.62 37.79
CA GLY A 370 9.60 -5.65 39.26
C GLY A 370 10.03 -4.35 39.95
N LYS A 371 10.21 -3.25 39.21
CA LYS A 371 10.63 -1.95 39.73
C LYS A 371 10.05 -0.80 38.92
N LYS A 372 10.02 0.39 39.54
CA LYS A 372 9.68 1.65 38.86
C LYS A 372 10.79 2.03 37.87
N PRO A 373 10.45 2.72 36.76
CA PRO A 373 11.44 3.21 35.83
C PRO A 373 12.25 4.35 36.45
N THR A 374 13.45 4.57 35.92
CA THR A 374 14.19 5.82 36.11
C THR A 374 13.85 6.77 34.97
N THR A 375 13.89 8.08 35.23
CA THR A 375 13.73 9.10 34.18
C THR A 375 15.10 9.40 33.58
N GLY A 376 15.19 9.36 32.25
CA GLY A 376 16.39 9.71 31.50
C GLY A 376 16.50 11.21 31.19
N ALA A 377 17.45 11.57 30.33
CA ALA A 377 17.84 12.97 30.13
C ALA A 377 16.79 13.77 29.34
N ASN A 378 16.05 13.10 28.46
CA ASN A 378 15.03 13.69 27.59
C ASN A 378 13.61 13.49 28.15
N GLY A 379 13.49 13.00 29.39
CA GLY A 379 12.18 12.71 30.02
C GLY A 379 11.64 11.31 29.71
N GLU A 380 12.39 10.48 28.99
CA GLU A 380 12.08 9.08 28.74
C GLU A 380 12.05 8.26 30.03
N LEU A 381 11.24 7.19 30.04
CA LEU A 381 11.20 6.23 31.14
C LEU A 381 12.03 5.01 30.80
N ILE A 382 12.99 4.69 31.66
CA ILE A 382 13.95 3.60 31.45
C ILE A 382 13.69 2.50 32.47
N TYR A 383 13.42 1.30 31.98
CA TYR A 383 13.47 0.06 32.76
C TYR A 383 14.71 -0.72 32.36
N GLU A 384 15.41 -1.28 33.35
CA GLU A 384 16.66 -1.98 33.07
C GLU A 384 16.90 -3.11 34.08
N ASN A 385 17.37 -4.27 33.64
CA ASN A 385 17.86 -5.32 34.51
C ASN A 385 19.20 -5.86 33.96
N SER A 386 19.65 -7.03 34.43
CA SER A 386 20.92 -7.61 33.98
C SER A 386 20.94 -8.04 32.51
N THR A 387 19.78 -8.21 31.87
CA THR A 387 19.67 -8.80 30.52
C THR A 387 18.96 -7.89 29.52
N ALA A 388 18.19 -6.89 29.97
CA ALA A 388 17.33 -6.08 29.13
C ALA A 388 17.29 -4.61 29.56
N LYS A 389 17.10 -3.72 28.57
CA LYS A 389 16.82 -2.29 28.72
C LYS A 389 15.59 -1.95 27.88
N LEU A 390 14.60 -1.31 28.47
CA LEU A 390 13.40 -0.81 27.79
C LEU A 390 13.31 0.70 28.01
N ILE A 391 13.22 1.43 26.90
CA ILE A 391 13.13 2.88 26.85
C ILE A 391 11.75 3.24 26.31
N LEU A 392 10.96 3.95 27.11
CA LEU A 392 9.65 4.46 26.72
C LEU A 392 9.73 5.97 26.53
N PHE A 393 9.32 6.48 25.37
CA PHE A 393 9.33 7.90 25.09
C PHE A 393 8.02 8.37 24.46
N MET A 394 7.52 9.52 24.90
CA MET A 394 6.34 10.17 24.35
C MET A 394 6.67 11.65 24.23
N GLY A 395 7.07 12.06 23.02
CA GLY A 395 7.35 13.44 22.69
C GLY A 395 6.11 14.32 22.78
N GLU A 396 6.35 15.64 22.79
CA GLU A 396 5.26 16.63 22.75
C GLU A 396 4.60 16.75 21.37
N ASN A 397 5.30 16.29 20.32
CA ASN A 397 4.87 16.26 18.92
C ASN A 397 5.74 15.25 18.14
N ASP A 398 5.41 15.02 16.87
CA ASP A 398 6.10 14.07 16.00
C ASP A 398 7.59 14.41 15.81
N GLY A 399 7.94 15.69 15.69
CA GLY A 399 9.33 16.15 15.56
C GLY A 399 10.19 15.77 16.77
N ALA A 400 9.66 15.93 17.99
CA ALA A 400 10.35 15.50 19.20
C ALA A 400 10.55 13.98 19.25
N ASN A 401 9.59 13.20 18.74
CA ASN A 401 9.74 11.75 18.59
C ASN A 401 10.83 11.40 17.58
N GLN A 402 10.85 12.04 16.41
CA GLN A 402 11.87 11.83 15.37
C GLN A 402 13.28 12.13 15.88
N GLU A 403 13.48 13.30 16.51
CA GLU A 403 14.76 13.71 17.09
C GLU A 403 15.26 12.71 18.13
N PHE A 404 14.36 12.26 19.02
CA PHE A 404 14.71 11.26 20.04
C PHE A 404 15.10 9.92 19.43
N ILE A 405 14.36 9.44 18.42
CA ILE A 405 14.67 8.19 17.71
C ILE A 405 16.05 8.28 17.06
N GLN A 406 16.34 9.37 16.34
CA GLN A 406 17.65 9.57 15.70
C GLN A 406 18.79 9.57 16.71
N GLN A 407 18.63 10.27 17.84
CA GLN A 407 19.62 10.24 18.92
C GLN A 407 19.83 8.81 19.45
N GLN A 408 18.73 8.08 19.69
CA GLN A 408 18.83 6.71 20.20
C GLN A 408 19.46 5.74 19.20
N LEU A 409 19.23 5.91 17.90
CA LEU A 409 19.87 5.08 16.87
C LEU A 409 21.39 5.29 16.82
N GLN A 410 21.87 6.53 17.05
CA GLN A 410 23.31 6.82 17.15
C GLN A 410 23.96 6.17 18.38
N GLU A 411 23.26 6.14 19.51
CA GLU A 411 23.76 5.54 20.76
C GLU A 411 23.61 4.02 20.77
N THR A 412 22.59 3.50 20.09
CA THR A 412 22.06 2.15 20.25
C THR A 412 21.71 1.56 18.87
N PRO A 413 22.70 1.28 18.00
CA PRO A 413 22.45 0.86 16.62
C PRO A 413 21.73 -0.50 16.50
N ASN A 414 21.77 -1.32 17.55
CA ASN A 414 21.19 -2.67 17.56
C ASN A 414 19.97 -2.74 18.48
N LEU A 415 18.76 -2.46 18.01
CA LEU A 415 17.61 -2.36 18.91
C LEU A 415 16.32 -2.98 18.36
N ILE A 416 15.38 -3.20 19.26
CA ILE A 416 13.98 -3.44 18.90
C ILE A 416 13.25 -2.10 18.96
N ALA A 417 12.90 -1.54 17.81
CA ALA A 417 12.11 -0.31 17.73
C ALA A 417 10.63 -0.66 17.72
N THR A 418 9.81 0.11 18.43
CA THR A 418 8.37 -0.08 18.42
C THR A 418 7.64 1.26 18.41
N PHE A 419 6.57 1.33 17.64
CA PHE A 419 5.71 2.51 17.56
C PHE A 419 4.35 2.25 18.22
N ARG A 420 3.76 3.29 18.79
CA ARG A 420 2.47 3.24 19.49
C ARG A 420 1.63 4.43 19.08
N GLY A 421 0.69 4.19 18.18
CA GLY A 421 -0.26 5.14 17.65
C GLY A 421 -1.12 4.46 16.59
N HIS A 422 -1.97 5.22 15.94
CA HIS A 422 -2.65 4.77 14.74
C HIS A 422 -1.70 4.68 13.56
N SER A 423 -2.09 3.99 12.49
CA SER A 423 -1.22 3.75 11.35
C SER A 423 -0.95 4.99 10.52
N PHE A 424 -1.90 5.91 10.48
CA PHE A 424 -1.73 7.17 9.76
C PHE A 424 -0.63 8.05 10.39
N SER A 425 -0.39 7.94 11.71
CA SER A 425 0.67 8.71 12.40
C SER A 425 2.02 8.00 12.46
N LEU A 426 2.11 6.77 11.94
CA LEU A 426 3.35 6.01 11.91
C LEU A 426 4.43 6.75 11.10
N GLU A 427 4.08 7.26 9.93
CA GLU A 427 5.04 7.94 9.04
C GLU A 427 5.43 9.32 9.54
N ASP A 428 4.56 9.97 10.32
CA ASP A 428 4.89 11.22 11.00
C ASP A 428 5.91 10.99 12.11
N ASN A 429 5.83 9.87 12.85
CA ASN A 429 6.73 9.62 13.98
C ASN A 429 7.99 8.82 13.60
N PHE A 430 7.85 7.92 12.63
CA PHE A 430 8.91 7.13 12.01
C PHE A 430 8.85 7.33 10.49
N PRO A 431 9.30 8.45 9.92
CA PRO A 431 9.41 8.61 8.48
C PRO A 431 10.26 7.47 7.87
N HIS A 432 10.02 7.13 6.60
CA HIS A 432 10.67 5.96 5.99
C HIS A 432 12.19 5.98 6.06
N GLU A 433 12.81 7.16 6.01
CA GLU A 433 14.26 7.36 6.07
C GLU A 433 14.81 7.45 7.51
N ILE A 434 13.98 7.29 8.55
CA ILE A 434 14.42 7.53 9.94
C ILE A 434 15.54 6.59 10.40
N PHE A 435 15.64 5.40 9.81
CA PHE A 435 16.71 4.45 10.09
C PHE A 435 17.98 4.73 9.27
N GLY A 436 17.99 5.74 8.40
CA GLY A 436 19.16 6.43 7.87
C GLY A 436 20.22 5.58 7.17
N ASN A 437 19.92 4.37 6.70
CA ASN A 437 20.95 3.39 6.30
C ASN A 437 21.98 3.10 7.41
N GLU A 438 21.56 3.20 8.67
CA GLU A 438 22.42 2.99 9.83
C GLU A 438 23.00 1.57 9.88
N SER A 439 24.25 1.47 10.35
CA SER A 439 24.90 0.19 10.58
C SER A 439 24.35 -0.45 11.85
N GLY A 440 23.68 -1.59 11.75
CA GLY A 440 23.15 -2.30 12.92
C GLY A 440 21.98 -3.22 12.58
N HIS A 441 21.47 -3.89 13.60
CA HIS A 441 20.29 -4.77 13.51
C HIS A 441 19.10 -4.11 14.17
N ILE A 442 18.05 -3.84 13.39
CA ILE A 442 16.84 -3.19 13.87
C ILE A 442 15.65 -4.12 13.66
N LEU A 443 15.02 -4.55 14.74
CA LEU A 443 13.73 -5.23 14.68
C LEU A 443 12.63 -4.21 14.92
N PHE A 444 11.91 -3.82 13.87
CA PHE A 444 10.85 -2.84 13.96
C PHE A 444 9.48 -3.50 14.12
N ILE A 445 8.79 -3.14 15.20
CA ILE A 445 7.42 -3.53 15.52
C ILE A 445 6.55 -2.28 15.40
N PRO A 446 6.09 -1.92 14.20
CA PRO A 446 5.41 -0.66 13.95
C PRO A 446 4.09 -0.47 14.70
N GLY A 447 3.59 -1.48 15.44
CA GLY A 447 2.61 -1.36 16.53
C GLY A 447 1.26 -0.71 16.22
N SER A 448 1.01 -0.30 14.98
CA SER A 448 -0.23 0.22 14.45
C SER A 448 -0.89 -0.82 13.52
N CYS A 449 -2.21 -0.76 13.36
CA CYS A 449 -2.91 -1.64 12.41
C CYS A 449 -2.57 -1.21 10.97
N GLY A 450 -2.14 -2.10 10.07
CA GLY A 450 -1.95 -1.73 8.65
C GLY A 450 -0.54 -1.25 8.27
N SER A 451 0.36 -1.09 9.24
CA SER A 451 1.79 -0.80 9.01
C SER A 451 2.56 -1.86 8.20
N ALA A 452 1.95 -3.03 7.96
CA ALA A 452 2.52 -4.06 7.10
C ALA A 452 2.73 -3.58 5.66
N LEU A 453 2.01 -2.54 5.24
CA LEU A 453 2.02 -2.03 3.87
C LEU A 453 3.07 -0.95 3.65
N SER A 454 3.51 -0.22 4.69
CA SER A 454 4.66 0.70 4.64
C SER A 454 6.02 -0.03 4.62
N ILE A 455 6.05 -1.35 4.84
CA ILE A 455 7.28 -2.16 4.87
C ILE A 455 8.14 -1.98 3.60
N PRO A 456 7.59 -2.06 2.38
CA PRO A 456 8.39 -1.90 1.17
C PRO A 456 9.05 -0.53 1.10
N ASP A 457 8.39 0.53 1.57
CA ASP A 457 8.96 1.88 1.63
C ASP A 457 10.13 1.96 2.58
N TYR A 458 9.98 1.48 3.82
CA TYR A 458 11.09 1.45 4.77
C TYR A 458 12.27 0.61 4.29
N VAL A 459 12.05 -0.58 3.71
CA VAL A 459 13.15 -1.42 3.19
C VAL A 459 13.85 -0.73 2.02
N SER A 460 13.07 -0.08 1.14
CA SER A 460 13.62 0.63 -0.02
C SER A 460 14.39 1.89 0.37
N ALA A 461 13.95 2.60 1.42
CA ALA A 461 14.62 3.79 1.93
C ALA A 461 15.88 3.46 2.73
N ASN A 462 15.97 2.24 3.30
CA ASN A 462 17.08 1.79 4.14
C ASN A 462 17.73 0.50 3.60
N PRO A 463 18.22 0.47 2.35
CA PRO A 463 18.81 -0.72 1.72
C PRO A 463 19.97 -1.33 2.50
N ASN A 464 20.72 -0.52 3.26
CA ASN A 464 21.93 -0.95 3.97
C ASN A 464 21.67 -1.35 5.44
N THR A 465 20.47 -1.08 5.96
CA THR A 465 20.11 -1.45 7.33
C THR A 465 19.57 -2.89 7.38
N ASP A 466 19.98 -3.69 8.38
CA ASP A 466 19.31 -4.96 8.71
C ASP A 466 18.02 -4.68 9.49
N LEU A 467 17.09 -3.98 8.81
CA LEU A 467 15.75 -3.66 9.25
C LEU A 467 14.80 -4.85 9.02
N ARG A 468 14.31 -5.43 10.11
CA ARG A 468 13.36 -6.56 10.09
C ARG A 468 12.02 -6.11 10.64
N PHE A 469 10.92 -6.65 10.12
CA PHE A 469 9.60 -6.25 10.55
C PHE A 469 8.87 -7.36 11.30
N VAL A 470 8.20 -6.96 12.39
CA VAL A 470 7.11 -7.72 13.00
C VAL A 470 5.83 -6.95 12.72
N SER A 471 5.18 -7.30 11.63
CA SER A 471 3.92 -6.67 11.24
C SER A 471 2.74 -7.50 11.69
N THR A 472 1.63 -6.82 11.94
CA THR A 472 0.44 -7.49 12.45
C THR A 472 -0.78 -6.73 11.98
N SER A 473 -1.77 -7.48 11.52
CA SER A 473 -3.03 -6.89 11.06
C SER A 473 -3.99 -6.59 12.23
N SER A 474 -3.56 -6.84 13.48
CA SER A 474 -4.32 -6.67 14.73
C SER A 474 -3.64 -5.79 15.78
N THR A 475 -2.51 -5.11 15.48
CA THR A 475 -1.64 -4.48 16.49
C THR A 475 -2.10 -3.17 17.09
N GLY A 476 -3.21 -2.58 16.63
CA GLY A 476 -3.77 -1.36 17.23
C GLY A 476 -4.26 -1.54 18.68
N ARG A 477 -4.18 -2.76 19.24
CA ARG A 477 -4.44 -3.02 20.65
C ARG A 477 -3.16 -2.86 21.44
N GLY A 478 -3.08 -1.81 22.26
CA GLY A 478 -1.87 -1.53 23.01
C GLY A 478 -1.41 -2.65 23.99
N GLN A 479 -2.30 -3.55 24.39
CA GLN A 479 -1.93 -4.72 25.18
C GLN A 479 -1.16 -5.76 24.33
N VAL A 480 -1.50 -5.87 23.04
CA VAL A 480 -0.89 -6.83 22.11
C VAL A 480 0.55 -6.43 21.81
N THR A 481 0.85 -5.16 21.49
CA THR A 481 2.26 -4.75 21.27
C THR A 481 3.10 -4.98 22.52
N ASN A 482 2.56 -4.71 23.72
CA ASN A 482 3.30 -4.94 24.96
C ASN A 482 3.56 -6.44 25.20
N ALA A 483 2.58 -7.30 24.91
CA ALA A 483 2.75 -8.75 24.98
C ALA A 483 3.81 -9.26 23.97
N VAL A 484 3.86 -8.69 22.77
CA VAL A 484 4.90 -9.01 21.77
C VAL A 484 6.27 -8.56 22.24
N VAL A 485 6.40 -7.32 22.75
CA VAL A 485 7.65 -6.80 23.32
C VAL A 485 8.13 -7.66 24.49
N GLU A 486 7.24 -7.97 25.44
CA GLU A 486 7.54 -8.84 26.58
C GLU A 486 8.04 -10.21 26.14
N ALA A 487 7.41 -10.80 25.11
CA ALA A 487 7.86 -12.06 24.54
C ALA A 487 9.29 -11.95 24.02
N PHE A 488 9.64 -10.89 23.26
CA PHE A 488 10.99 -10.70 22.74
C PHE A 488 12.02 -10.52 23.85
N LEU A 489 11.67 -9.79 24.91
CA LEU A 489 12.53 -9.59 26.07
C LEU A 489 12.89 -10.91 26.79
N GLY A 490 11.99 -11.89 26.76
CA GLY A 490 12.19 -13.21 27.40
C GLY A 490 12.69 -14.32 26.47
N ALA A 491 12.89 -14.05 25.17
CA ALA A 491 13.16 -15.09 24.20
C ALA A 491 14.65 -15.42 24.05
N GLY A 492 14.94 -16.72 23.94
CA GLY A 492 16.21 -17.21 23.41
C GLY A 492 16.20 -17.31 21.89
N ARG A 493 17.35 -17.68 21.32
CA ARG A 493 17.49 -17.89 19.87
C ARG A 493 16.56 -19.01 19.37
N LYS A 494 15.68 -18.69 18.42
CA LYS A 494 14.72 -19.63 17.79
C LYS A 494 14.12 -19.03 16.53
N LYS A 495 13.35 -19.82 15.77
CA LYS A 495 12.61 -19.28 14.62
C LYS A 495 11.50 -18.32 15.08
N PHE A 496 11.21 -17.29 14.30
CA PHE A 496 10.15 -16.34 14.63
C PHE A 496 8.77 -17.01 14.76
N GLU A 497 8.48 -18.04 13.96
CA GLU A 497 7.23 -18.81 14.08
C GLU A 497 7.13 -19.55 15.42
N GLU A 498 8.22 -20.16 15.87
CA GLU A 498 8.30 -20.85 17.17
C GLU A 498 8.15 -19.87 18.32
N PHE A 499 8.80 -18.71 18.21
CA PHE A 499 8.65 -17.60 19.14
C PHE A 499 7.18 -17.15 19.28
N LEU A 500 6.48 -16.98 18.15
CA LEU A 500 5.07 -16.56 18.15
C LEU A 500 4.14 -17.64 18.70
N ALA A 501 4.42 -18.92 18.44
CA ALA A 501 3.69 -20.03 19.02
C ALA A 501 3.81 -20.04 20.55
N ASP A 502 5.00 -19.77 21.09
CA ASP A 502 5.22 -19.66 22.54
C ASP A 502 4.46 -18.45 23.13
N ALA A 503 4.44 -17.32 22.42
CA ALA A 503 3.75 -16.11 22.83
C ALA A 503 2.22 -16.16 22.63
N GLN A 504 1.71 -17.17 21.94
CA GLN A 504 0.34 -17.19 21.43
C GLN A 504 -0.71 -17.03 22.52
N ASN A 505 -0.55 -17.74 23.64
CA ASN A 505 -1.51 -17.68 24.74
C ASN A 505 -1.57 -16.28 25.37
N SER A 506 -0.43 -15.56 25.42
CA SER A 506 -0.37 -14.20 25.95
C SER A 506 -1.09 -13.24 25.00
N ILE A 507 -0.78 -13.33 23.70
CA ILE A 507 -1.34 -12.47 22.65
C ILE A 507 -2.86 -12.65 22.53
N VAL A 508 -3.33 -13.90 22.47
CA VAL A 508 -4.77 -14.22 22.36
C VAL A 508 -5.53 -13.75 23.60
N ARG A 509 -4.93 -13.84 24.80
CA ARG A 509 -5.56 -13.33 26.03
C ARG A 509 -5.78 -11.82 26.00
N GLN A 510 -4.93 -11.08 25.29
CA GLN A 510 -5.08 -9.64 25.09
C GLN A 510 -5.99 -9.28 23.90
N GLY A 511 -6.65 -10.28 23.29
CA GLY A 511 -7.53 -10.11 22.14
C GLY A 511 -6.82 -9.89 20.81
N GLY A 512 -5.53 -10.27 20.73
CA GLY A 512 -4.80 -10.36 19.47
C GLY A 512 -5.04 -11.67 18.74
N ASP A 513 -4.72 -11.70 17.45
CA ASP A 513 -4.77 -12.92 16.62
C ASP A 513 -3.38 -13.23 16.08
N VAL A 514 -2.77 -14.32 16.56
CA VAL A 514 -1.42 -14.71 16.15
C VAL A 514 -1.32 -15.06 14.68
N SER A 515 -2.40 -15.52 14.05
CA SER A 515 -2.39 -15.83 12.62
C SER A 515 -2.16 -14.59 11.74
N THR A 516 -2.45 -13.41 12.30
CA THR A 516 -2.26 -12.12 11.67
C THR A 516 -0.87 -11.51 11.88
N LEU A 517 -0.06 -12.08 12.79
CA LEU A 517 1.33 -11.70 13.00
C LEU A 517 2.16 -12.27 11.85
N LYS A 518 2.88 -11.39 11.17
CA LYS A 518 3.82 -11.71 10.11
C LYS A 518 5.19 -11.20 10.53
N VAL A 519 6.16 -12.09 10.47
CA VAL A 519 7.55 -11.73 10.74
C VAL A 519 8.38 -12.16 9.55
N TRP A 520 9.25 -11.26 9.08
CA TRP A 520 10.18 -11.54 7.99
C TRP A 520 9.52 -12.22 6.79
N THR A 521 8.68 -11.46 6.09
CA THR A 521 7.85 -11.99 5.02
C THR A 521 8.64 -12.32 3.76
N LYS A 522 8.09 -13.15 2.86
CA LYS A 522 8.75 -13.43 1.57
C LYS A 522 8.85 -12.19 0.68
N GLY A 523 7.96 -11.22 0.89
CA GLY A 523 8.04 -9.89 0.29
C GLY A 523 9.26 -9.11 0.78
N GLU A 524 9.57 -9.12 2.09
CA GLU A 524 10.79 -8.49 2.62
C GLU A 524 12.05 -9.12 2.02
N ALA A 525 12.09 -10.46 1.94
CA ALA A 525 13.20 -11.17 1.30
C ALA A 525 13.34 -10.83 -0.20
N LEU A 526 12.22 -10.70 -0.91
CA LEU A 526 12.21 -10.25 -2.32
C LEU A 526 12.79 -8.84 -2.44
N MET A 527 12.33 -7.90 -1.61
CA MET A 527 12.80 -6.52 -1.66
C MET A 527 14.32 -6.44 -1.45
N ARG A 528 14.84 -7.17 -0.46
CA ARG A 528 16.29 -7.25 -0.22
C ARG A 528 17.05 -7.88 -1.38
N TYR A 529 16.50 -8.94 -1.98
CA TYR A 529 17.10 -9.58 -3.14
C TYR A 529 17.19 -8.62 -4.33
N VAL A 530 16.10 -7.91 -4.64
CA VAL A 530 16.08 -6.91 -5.71
C VAL A 530 17.13 -5.83 -5.46
N LEU A 531 17.17 -5.26 -4.24
CA LEU A 531 18.13 -4.21 -3.89
C LEU A 531 19.59 -4.69 -4.02
N ASN A 532 19.90 -5.92 -3.61
CA ASN A 532 21.23 -6.51 -3.76
C ASN A 532 21.63 -6.67 -5.24
N GLU A 533 20.73 -7.21 -6.06
CA GLU A 533 20.98 -7.48 -7.48
C GLU A 533 21.11 -6.22 -8.33
N THR A 534 20.39 -5.16 -7.95
CA THR A 534 20.43 -3.88 -8.69
C THR A 534 21.39 -2.86 -8.09
N GLY A 535 22.10 -3.21 -7.01
CA GLY A 535 23.14 -2.39 -6.39
C GLY A 535 22.65 -1.24 -5.51
N GLY A 536 21.38 -1.26 -5.06
CA GLY A 536 20.74 -0.17 -4.30
C GLY A 536 20.78 1.19 -5.03
N PRO A 537 20.26 2.28 -4.44
CA PRO A 537 20.67 3.60 -4.87
C PRO A 537 22.16 3.76 -4.54
N PRO A 538 22.96 4.33 -5.45
CA PRO A 538 24.42 4.27 -5.40
C PRO A 538 24.95 4.81 -4.07
N ASP A 539 26.06 4.23 -3.60
CA ASP A 539 26.98 4.89 -2.67
C ASP A 539 27.18 6.36 -3.11
N GLN A 540 26.51 7.30 -2.44
CA GLN A 540 26.91 8.70 -2.50
C GLN A 540 28.03 8.93 -1.48
N THR A 541 29.17 8.30 -1.74
CA THR A 541 30.46 8.92 -1.43
C THR A 541 31.00 9.54 -2.71
N ILE A 542 30.35 10.62 -3.15
CA ILE A 542 31.06 11.66 -3.88
C ILE A 542 31.44 12.69 -2.83
N GLU A 543 32.70 12.67 -2.42
CA GLU A 543 33.33 13.83 -1.80
C GLU A 543 33.10 15.04 -2.73
N VAL A 544 32.17 15.91 -2.38
CA VAL A 544 32.17 17.26 -2.91
C VAL A 544 33.33 17.96 -2.20
N GLN A 545 34.51 17.95 -2.82
CA GLN A 545 35.51 18.96 -2.48
C GLN A 545 34.89 20.33 -2.74
N PRO A 546 34.84 21.23 -1.75
CA PRO A 546 34.44 22.60 -2.01
C PRO A 546 35.49 23.24 -2.93
N ASP A 547 35.09 23.57 -4.15
CA ASP A 547 35.89 24.43 -5.03
C ASP A 547 35.98 25.83 -4.37
N PRO A 548 37.17 26.33 -4.00
CA PRO A 548 37.31 27.60 -3.29
C PRO A 548 37.12 28.82 -4.20
N GLN A 549 36.78 28.66 -5.48
CA GLN A 549 36.76 29.77 -6.43
C GLN A 549 35.39 30.38 -6.70
N PHE A 550 34.59 30.65 -5.66
CA PHE A 550 33.57 31.71 -5.72
C PHE A 550 33.38 32.35 -4.34
N TYR A 551 34.32 33.23 -3.99
CA TYR A 551 34.10 34.42 -3.15
C TYR A 551 34.45 35.65 -3.96
#